data_AF-A0A3S9PZ83-F1
#
_entry.id   AF-A0A3S9PZ83-F1
#
_cell.length_a   1.000
_cell.length_b   1.000
_cell.length_c   1.000
_cell.angle_alpha   90.00
_cell.angle_beta   90.00
_cell.angle_gamma   90.00
#
_symmetry.space_group_name_H-M   'P 1'
#
loop_
_entity.id
_entity.type
_entity.pdbx_description
1 polymer ?
#
loop_
_entity_poly.entity_id
_entity_poly.type
_entity_poly.pdbx_seq_one_letter_code
_entity_poly.pdbx_strand_id
1 'polypeptide(L)'
;MAAKKTKKFVRKTEKKIEMVSFTLPEIYGDAEFVLPDTDQMPIKAQRMIRRNDANGIIEFLQDAGVDAETIDAIDALDAAEFVELSKAWGEASGIDLPKSRA
;
A
#
# COMPACT_ATOMS: atom_id res chain seq x y z
N MET A 1 -21.80 38.22 -3.20
CA MET A 1 -21.05 37.09 -2.61
C MET A 1 -20.29 36.39 -3.73
N ALA A 2 -18.95 36.40 -3.72
CA ALA A 2 -18.16 35.78 -4.78
C ALA A 2 -18.07 34.25 -4.55
N ALA A 3 -18.61 33.47 -5.49
CA ALA A 3 -18.49 32.02 -5.47
C ALA A 3 -17.01 31.62 -5.61
N LYS A 4 -16.42 31.06 -4.54
CA LYS A 4 -15.10 30.43 -4.58
C LYS A 4 -15.16 29.30 -5.60
N LYS A 5 -14.57 29.51 -6.79
CA LYS A 5 -14.30 28.44 -7.76
C LYS A 5 -13.33 27.47 -7.09
N THR A 6 -13.86 26.41 -6.49
CA THR A 6 -13.09 25.26 -6.02
C THR A 6 -12.36 24.70 -7.23
N LYS A 7 -11.05 24.91 -7.31
CA LYS A 7 -10.20 24.29 -8.33
C LYS A 7 -10.33 22.78 -8.17
N LYS A 8 -11.09 22.11 -9.04
CA LYS A 8 -11.07 20.66 -9.17
C LYS A 8 -9.78 20.30 -9.90
N PHE A 9 -8.78 19.84 -9.16
CA PHE A 9 -7.58 19.28 -9.75
C PHE A 9 -7.96 17.92 -10.35
N VAL A 10 -8.28 17.91 -11.64
CA VAL A 10 -8.51 16.69 -12.40
C VAL A 10 -7.16 16.25 -12.96
N ARG A 11 -6.70 15.05 -12.61
CA ARG A 11 -5.46 14.50 -13.15
C ARG A 11 -5.63 14.29 -14.67
N LYS A 12 -4.64 14.74 -15.46
CA LYS A 12 -4.64 14.53 -16.92
C LYS A 12 -4.35 13.09 -17.31
N THR A 13 -3.71 12.33 -16.41
CA THR A 13 -3.35 10.93 -16.60
C THR A 13 -4.01 10.08 -15.53
N GLU A 14 -4.58 8.97 -15.96
CA GLU A 14 -5.03 7.92 -15.05
C GLU A 14 -3.82 7.43 -14.25
N LYS A 15 -3.98 7.37 -12.93
CA LYS A 15 -2.94 6.81 -12.06
C LYS A 15 -2.91 5.31 -12.39
N LYS A 16 -1.94 4.87 -13.19
CA LYS A 16 -1.71 3.43 -13.38
C LYS A 16 -1.23 2.89 -12.05
N ILE A 17 -2.11 2.18 -11.36
CA ILE A 17 -1.74 1.52 -10.13
C ILE A 17 -1.06 0.21 -10.53
N GLU A 18 0.25 0.12 -10.33
CA GLU A 18 0.97 -1.14 -10.48
C GLU A 18 0.61 -2.00 -9.26
N MET A 19 0.12 -3.20 -9.52
CA MET A 19 -0.12 -4.18 -8.46
C MET A 19 1.05 -5.13 -8.43
N VAL A 20 1.53 -5.40 -7.23
CA VAL A 20 2.61 -6.34 -6.98
C VAL A 20 2.05 -7.52 -6.21
N SER A 21 2.51 -8.71 -6.57
CA SER A 21 2.13 -9.94 -5.87
C SER A 21 3.29 -10.46 -5.06
N PHE A 22 2.99 -10.93 -3.85
CA PHE A 22 3.97 -11.54 -2.95
C PHE A 22 3.28 -12.53 -2.03
N THR A 23 4.05 -13.40 -1.38
CA THR A 23 3.53 -14.39 -0.44
C THR A 23 4.10 -14.14 0.95
N LEU A 24 3.37 -14.56 1.98
CA LEU A 24 3.80 -14.51 3.37
C LEU A 24 3.89 -15.94 3.93
N PRO A 25 4.95 -16.68 3.62
CA PRO A 25 5.07 -18.10 3.99
C PRO A 25 5.04 -18.33 5.50
N GLU A 26 5.54 -17.39 6.30
CA GLU A 26 5.59 -17.52 7.76
C GLU A 26 4.23 -17.25 8.43
N ILE A 27 3.31 -16.54 7.77
CA ILE A 27 2.01 -16.13 8.33
C ILE A 27 0.87 -16.90 7.66
N TYR A 28 0.80 -16.88 6.33
CA TYR A 28 -0.28 -17.44 5.52
C TYR A 28 0.15 -18.57 4.58
N GLY A 29 1.41 -19.03 4.67
CA GLY A 29 1.93 -20.10 3.81
C GLY A 29 1.98 -19.69 2.33
N ASP A 30 1.31 -20.46 1.47
CA ASP A 30 1.29 -20.25 0.02
C ASP A 30 0.26 -19.19 -0.45
N ALA A 31 -0.36 -18.45 0.47
CA ALA A 31 -1.32 -17.41 0.10
C ALA A 31 -0.63 -16.24 -0.63
N GLU A 32 -1.14 -15.89 -1.80
CA GLU A 32 -0.65 -14.77 -2.61
C GLU A 32 -1.43 -13.49 -2.30
N PHE A 33 -0.70 -12.47 -1.87
CA PHE A 33 -1.19 -11.12 -1.63
C PHE A 33 -0.95 -10.28 -2.88
N VAL A 34 -2.01 -9.71 -3.44
CA VAL A 34 -1.94 -8.78 -4.58
C VAL A 34 -2.25 -7.38 -4.09
N LEU A 35 -1.22 -6.59 -3.83
CA LEU A 35 -1.35 -5.25 -3.26
C LEU A 35 -0.86 -4.19 -4.24
N PRO A 36 -1.35 -2.94 -4.15
CA PRO A 36 -0.81 -1.85 -4.94
C PRO A 36 0.64 -1.56 -4.54
N ASP A 37 1.40 -1.07 -5.50
CA ASP A 37 2.78 -0.64 -5.30
C ASP A 37 2.88 0.46 -4.23
N THR A 38 3.82 0.30 -3.30
CA THR A 38 4.03 1.22 -2.17
C THR A 38 4.57 2.58 -2.60
N ASP A 39 5.31 2.70 -3.71
CA ASP A 39 5.76 3.99 -4.26
C ASP A 39 4.59 4.82 -4.80
N GLN A 40 3.51 4.13 -5.19
CA GLN A 40 2.30 4.78 -5.66
C GLN A 40 1.35 5.15 -4.53
N MET A 41 1.73 4.90 -3.28
CA MET A 41 0.95 5.26 -2.11
C MET A 41 0.71 6.79 -2.05
N PRO A 42 -0.54 7.24 -1.89
CA PRO A 42 -0.84 8.67 -1.83
C PRO A 42 -0.20 9.31 -0.59
N ILE A 43 0.26 10.56 -0.73
CA ILE A 43 0.85 11.34 0.37
C ILE A 43 -0.05 11.40 1.61
N LYS A 44 -1.38 11.31 1.44
CA LYS A 44 -2.34 11.22 2.55
C LYS A 44 -2.09 9.96 3.40
N ALA A 45 -2.02 8.80 2.76
CA ALA A 45 -1.75 7.52 3.40
C ALA A 45 -0.35 7.50 4.04
N GLN A 46 0.69 7.96 3.33
CA GLN A 46 2.05 8.05 3.89
C GLN A 46 2.10 8.93 5.16
N ARG A 47 1.31 10.00 5.22
CA ARG A 47 1.22 10.86 6.42
C ARG A 47 0.55 10.18 7.60
N MET A 48 -0.45 9.33 7.35
CA MET A 48 -1.12 8.55 8.40
C MET A 48 -0.17 7.50 8.96
N ILE A 49 0.54 6.76 8.09
CA ILE A 49 1.55 5.79 8.51
C ILE A 49 2.63 6.46 9.37
N ARG A 50 3.15 7.63 8.95
CA ARG A 50 4.13 8.40 9.75
C ARG A 50 3.60 8.86 11.12
N ARG A 51 2.27 8.92 11.31
CA ARG A 51 1.63 9.21 12.58
C ARG A 51 1.33 7.95 13.40
N ASN A 52 1.86 6.81 12.97
CA ASN A 52 1.60 5.51 13.55
C ASN A 52 0.12 5.09 13.47
N ASP A 53 -0.57 5.56 12.42
CA ASP A 53 -1.97 5.27 12.14
C ASP A 53 -2.08 4.26 10.99
N ALA A 54 -2.36 2.99 11.35
CA ALA A 54 -2.47 1.88 10.42
C ALA A 54 -3.64 2.03 9.43
N ASN A 55 -4.63 2.87 9.76
CA ASN A 55 -5.74 3.18 8.84
C ASN A 55 -5.24 3.77 7.51
N GLY A 56 -4.05 4.37 7.48
CA GLY A 56 -3.46 4.88 6.25
C GLY A 56 -3.20 3.80 5.21
N ILE A 57 -2.85 2.58 5.63
CA ILE A 57 -2.63 1.45 4.73
C ILE A 57 -3.96 0.88 4.29
N ILE A 58 -4.87 0.65 5.22
CA ILE A 58 -6.22 0.13 4.93
C ILE A 58 -6.96 1.04 3.94
N GLU A 59 -6.97 2.36 4.15
CA GLU A 59 -7.56 3.32 3.20
C GLU A 59 -6.87 3.24 1.82
N PHE A 60 -5.56 3.05 1.77
CA PHE A 60 -4.83 2.94 0.51
C PHE A 60 -5.17 1.67 -0.26
N LEU A 61 -5.26 0.53 0.44
CA LEU A 61 -5.65 -0.75 -0.15
C LEU A 61 -7.09 -0.70 -0.69
N GLN A 62 -8.00 -0.08 0.07
CA GLN A 62 -9.38 0.16 -0.38
C GLN A 62 -9.45 1.06 -1.61
N ASP A 63 -8.69 2.17 -1.64
CA ASP A 63 -8.65 3.10 -2.79
C ASP A 63 -8.04 2.43 -4.04
N ALA A 64 -7.13 1.49 -3.84
CA ALA A 64 -6.55 0.69 -4.91
C ALA A 64 -7.45 -0.46 -5.39
N GLY A 65 -8.57 -0.72 -4.71
CA GLY A 65 -9.51 -1.78 -5.08
C GLY A 65 -9.08 -3.19 -4.67
N VAL A 66 -8.27 -3.31 -3.62
CA VAL A 66 -7.92 -4.62 -3.02
C VAL A 66 -9.16 -5.24 -2.37
N ASP A 67 -9.30 -6.55 -2.50
CA ASP A 67 -10.42 -7.31 -1.93
C ASP A 67 -10.51 -7.17 -0.41
N ALA A 68 -11.75 -7.17 0.10
CA ALA A 68 -12.01 -7.02 1.53
C ALA A 68 -11.39 -8.14 2.38
N GLU A 69 -11.27 -9.36 1.83
CA GLU A 69 -10.64 -10.49 2.51
C GLU A 69 -9.14 -10.24 2.75
N THR A 70 -8.43 -9.74 1.73
CA THR A 70 -7.01 -9.38 1.84
C THR A 70 -6.80 -8.23 2.82
N ILE A 71 -7.72 -7.26 2.85
CA ILE A 71 -7.68 -6.15 3.81
C ILE A 71 -7.89 -6.63 5.24
N ASP A 72 -8.88 -7.50 5.47
CA ASP A 72 -9.16 -8.09 6.78
C ASP A 72 -7.98 -8.94 7.28
N ALA A 73 -7.36 -9.71 6.39
CA ALA A 73 -6.13 -10.43 6.68
C ALA A 73 -5.00 -9.48 7.15
N ILE A 74 -4.81 -8.35 6.47
CA ILE A 74 -3.79 -7.35 6.84
C ILE A 74 -4.13 -6.63 8.15
N ASP A 75 -5.40 -6.35 8.41
CA ASP A 75 -5.87 -5.69 9.65
C ASP A 75 -5.80 -6.64 10.87
N ALA A 76 -5.90 -7.95 10.63
CA ALA A 76 -5.74 -8.97 11.65
C ALA A 76 -4.28 -9.22 12.07
N LEU A 77 -3.30 -8.74 11.29
CA LEU A 77 -1.88 -8.89 11.59
C LEU A 77 -1.47 -8.15 12.86
N ASP A 78 -0.63 -8.79 13.67
CA ASP A 78 0.02 -8.12 14.78
C ASP A 78 1.23 -7.27 14.34
N ALA A 79 1.82 -6.53 15.27
CA ALA A 79 2.91 -5.61 14.96
C ALA A 79 4.18 -6.30 14.41
N ALA A 80 4.45 -7.55 14.78
CA ALA A 80 5.58 -8.33 14.26
C ALA A 80 5.27 -8.84 12.84
N GLU A 81 4.08 -9.39 12.63
CA GLU A 81 3.63 -9.87 11.32
C GLU A 81 3.51 -8.73 10.30
N PHE A 82 3.04 -7.56 10.74
CA PHE A 82 2.96 -6.37 9.92
C PHE A 82 4.34 -5.88 9.43
N VAL A 83 5.41 -6.11 10.20
CA VAL A 83 6.78 -5.82 9.77
C VAL A 83 7.21 -6.77 8.65
N GLU A 84 6.79 -8.03 8.69
CA GLU A 84 7.07 -9.01 7.63
C GLU A 84 6.28 -8.69 6.36
N LEU A 85 4.98 -8.38 6.50
CA LEU A 85 4.16 -7.84 5.41
C LEU A 85 4.84 -6.64 4.76
N SER A 86 5.23 -5.65 5.56
CA SER A 86 5.84 -4.42 5.05
C SER A 86 7.16 -4.68 4.31
N LYS A 87 7.95 -5.65 4.76
CA LYS A 87 9.19 -6.06 4.07
C LYS A 87 8.90 -6.75 2.76
N ALA A 88 8.08 -7.81 2.77
CA ALA A 88 7.75 -8.57 1.57
C ALA A 88 7.06 -7.67 0.52
N TRP A 89 6.16 -6.81 0.97
CA TRP A 89 5.49 -5.83 0.12
C TRP A 89 6.47 -4.79 -0.43
N GLY A 90 7.40 -4.27 0.38
CA GLY A 90 8.44 -3.34 -0.07
C GLY A 90 9.43 -3.97 -1.07
N GLU A 91 9.76 -5.25 -0.90
CA GLU A 91 10.59 -6.01 -1.84
C GLU A 91 9.87 -6.27 -3.16
N ALA A 92 8.57 -6.60 -3.10
CA ALA A 92 7.73 -6.82 -4.28
C ALA A 92 7.42 -5.52 -5.05
N SER A 93 7.27 -4.41 -4.33
CA SER A 93 7.08 -3.05 -4.84
C SER A 93 8.31 -2.48 -5.58
N GLY A 94 9.41 -3.22 -5.65
CA GLY A 94 10.52 -2.83 -6.51
C GLY A 94 11.23 -1.56 -6.06
N ILE A 95 11.45 -1.39 -4.75
CA ILE A 95 12.68 -0.74 -4.34
C ILE A 95 13.80 -1.67 -4.80
N ASP A 96 14.47 -1.32 -5.90
CA ASP A 96 15.85 -1.74 -6.15
C ASP A 96 16.68 -1.15 -5.00
N LEU A 97 16.60 -1.78 -3.82
CA LEU A 97 17.62 -1.67 -2.80
C LEU A 97 18.82 -2.21 -3.54
N PRO A 98 19.81 -1.36 -3.89
CA PRO A 98 20.87 -1.80 -4.77
C PRO A 98 21.43 -3.05 -4.13
N LYS A 99 21.25 -4.19 -4.81
CA LYS A 99 22.05 -5.37 -4.51
C LYS A 99 23.46 -4.88 -4.75
N SER A 100 24.15 -4.51 -3.67
CA SER A 100 25.59 -4.51 -3.61
C SER A 100 26.01 -5.95 -3.86
N ARG A 101 26.06 -6.30 -5.14
CA ARG A 101 26.71 -7.47 -5.72
C ARG A 101 27.84 -6.83 -6.51
N ALA A 102 28.95 -6.54 -5.84
CA ALA A 102 30.10 -7.43 -5.70
C ALA A 102 30.70 -7.74 -7.08
#